data_AF-A0A1Q7R2E3-F1
#
_entry.id   AF-A0A1Q7R2E3-F1
#
_cell.length_a   1.000
_cell.length_b   1.000
_cell.length_c   1.000
_cell.angle_alpha   90.00
_cell.angle_beta   90.00
_cell.angle_gamma   90.00
#
_symmetry.space_group_name_H-M   'P 1'
#
loop_
_entity.id
_entity.type
_entity.pdbx_description
1 polymer ?
#
loop_
_entity_poly.entity_id
_entity_poly.type
_entity_poly.pdbx_seq_one_letter_code
_entity_poly.pdbx_strand_id
1 'polypeptide(L)'
;MQIAAMNPRYISREDVPRETVEHELEIYRTQARNEKKPDQVIDRVATGRLEKFYQEVCLLEQTFIKDSGRTIKDLILELTAKTGEKITIRRFRRFHLGENGS
;
A
#
# COMPACT_ATOMS: atom_id res chain seq x y z
N MET A 1 -5.38 11.11 -11.57
CA MET A 1 -5.77 9.80 -12.12
C MET A 1 -5.39 8.64 -11.21
N GLN A 2 -4.12 8.46 -10.81
CA GLN A 2 -3.68 7.37 -9.92
C GLN A 2 -4.59 7.14 -8.71
N ILE A 3 -4.77 8.17 -7.87
CA ILE A 3 -5.56 8.09 -6.63
C ILE A 3 -7.01 7.67 -6.90
N ALA A 4 -7.62 8.15 -7.97
CA ALA A 4 -8.99 7.80 -8.32
C ALA A 4 -9.13 6.32 -8.69
N ALA A 5 -8.15 5.78 -9.42
CA ALA A 5 -8.14 4.41 -9.93
C ALA A 5 -7.77 3.37 -8.86
N MET A 6 -6.78 3.67 -8.01
CA MET A 6 -6.19 2.69 -7.08
C MET A 6 -6.70 2.80 -5.64
N ASN A 7 -7.50 3.83 -5.32
CA ASN A 7 -8.10 4.02 -3.99
C ASN A 7 -7.13 3.86 -2.80
N PRO A 8 -5.93 4.49 -2.81
CA PRO A 8 -5.04 4.46 -1.64
C PRO A 8 -5.73 5.08 -0.43
N ARG A 9 -5.43 4.56 0.76
CA ARG A 9 -5.89 5.08 2.05
C ARG A 9 -4.83 5.96 2.73
N TYR A 10 -3.56 5.69 2.47
CA TYR A 10 -2.40 6.33 3.07
C TYR A 10 -1.44 6.84 1.99
N ILE A 11 -0.57 7.80 2.33
CA ILE A 11 0.47 8.26 1.41
C ILE A 11 1.62 7.25 1.43
N SER A 12 2.16 6.98 2.61
CA SER A 12 3.32 6.11 2.84
C SER A 12 3.02 5.04 3.89
N ARG A 13 3.94 4.07 4.02
CA ARG A 13 3.86 3.02 5.07
C ARG A 13 3.89 3.60 6.49
N GLU A 14 4.57 4.72 6.67
CA GLU A 14 4.72 5.41 7.96
C GLU A 14 3.40 6.07 8.42
N ASP A 15 2.50 6.35 7.47
CA ASP A 15 1.18 6.93 7.76
C ASP A 15 0.17 5.87 8.21
N VAL A 16 0.51 4.57 8.14
CA VAL A 16 -0.39 3.49 8.54
C VAL A 16 -0.36 3.34 10.07
N PRO A 17 -1.51 3.43 10.76
CA PRO A 17 -1.57 3.24 12.21
C PRO A 17 -1.02 1.87 12.61
N ARG A 18 -0.19 1.85 13.65
CA ARG A 18 0.43 0.61 14.16
C ARG A 18 -0.60 -0.45 14.50
N GLU A 19 -1.72 -0.06 15.10
CA GLU A 19 -2.86 -0.93 15.41
C GLU A 19 -3.42 -1.64 14.15
N THR A 20 -3.48 -0.94 13.02
CA THR A 20 -3.93 -1.52 11.74
C THR A 20 -2.92 -2.54 11.24
N VAL A 21 -1.62 -2.22 11.30
CA VAL A 21 -0.55 -3.13 10.88
C VAL A 21 -0.55 -4.42 11.72
N GLU A 22 -0.64 -4.29 13.04
CA GLU A 22 -0.68 -5.42 13.96
C GLU A 22 -1.93 -6.28 13.72
N HIS A 23 -3.09 -5.66 13.54
CA HIS A 23 -4.34 -6.35 13.26
C HIS A 23 -4.30 -7.14 11.94
N GLU A 24 -3.86 -6.51 10.84
CA GLU A 24 -3.72 -7.18 9.54
C GLU A 24 -2.70 -8.32 9.59
N LEU A 25 -1.58 -8.12 10.29
CA LEU A 25 -0.57 -9.16 10.46
C LEU A 25 -1.10 -10.39 11.21
N GLU A 26 -1.89 -10.19 12.28
CA GLU A 26 -2.56 -11.28 13.00
C GLU A 26 -3.57 -12.02 12.13
N ILE A 27 -4.33 -11.30 11.31
CA ILE A 27 -5.24 -11.88 10.33
C ILE A 27 -4.45 -12.77 9.36
N TYR A 28 -3.35 -12.26 8.77
CA TYR A 28 -2.55 -13.03 7.82
C TYR A 28 -1.86 -14.25 8.44
N ARG A 29 -1.39 -14.14 9.69
CA ARG A 29 -0.88 -15.29 10.46
C ARG A 29 -1.96 -16.34 10.66
N THR A 30 -3.15 -15.92 11.07
CA THR A 30 -4.29 -16.83 11.28
C THR A 30 -4.70 -17.52 9.98
N GLN A 31 -4.76 -16.78 8.88
CA GLN A 31 -5.03 -17.36 7.56
C GLN A 31 -3.96 -18.37 7.15
N ALA A 32 -2.67 -18.07 7.35
CA ALA A 32 -1.59 -19.01 7.02
C ALA A 32 -1.62 -20.28 7.89
N ARG A 33 -2.02 -20.17 9.17
CA ARG A 33 -2.28 -21.34 10.04
C ARG A 33 -3.43 -22.19 9.52
N ASN A 34 -4.54 -21.54 9.12
CA ASN A 34 -5.71 -22.24 8.56
C ASN A 34 -5.41 -22.93 7.22
N GLU A 35 -4.47 -22.39 6.44
CA GLU A 35 -3.92 -23.01 5.23
C GLU A 35 -2.97 -24.19 5.53
N LYS A 36 -2.81 -24.59 6.80
CA LYS A 36 -1.93 -25.68 7.26
C LYS A 36 -0.47 -25.51 6.86
N LYS A 37 0.01 -24.27 6.76
CA LYS A 37 1.43 -24.01 6.51
C LYS A 37 2.26 -24.31 7.76
N PRO A 38 3.51 -24.79 7.63
CA PRO A 38 4.39 -25.00 8.77
C PRO A 38 4.62 -23.72 9.56
N ASP A 39 4.61 -23.78 10.90
CA ASP A 39 4.79 -22.60 11.77
C ASP A 39 6.02 -21.75 11.42
N GLN A 40 7.11 -22.41 10.99
CA GLN A 40 8.35 -21.76 10.57
C GLN A 40 8.20 -20.83 9.36
N VAL A 41 7.17 -21.02 8.53
CA VAL A 41 6.92 -20.16 7.35
C VAL A 41 5.74 -19.22 7.52
N ILE A 42 4.98 -19.34 8.62
CA ILE A 42 3.77 -18.53 8.85
C ILE A 42 4.11 -17.05 8.91
N ASP A 43 5.13 -16.69 9.68
CA ASP A 43 5.57 -15.29 9.77
C ASP A 43 6.06 -14.76 8.43
N ARG A 44 6.82 -15.56 7.67
CA ARG A 44 7.29 -15.16 6.34
C ARG A 44 6.13 -14.92 5.38
N VAL A 45 5.11 -15.78 5.41
CA VAL A 45 3.90 -15.64 4.58
C VAL A 45 3.08 -14.43 5.01
N ALA A 46 2.92 -14.22 6.31
CA ALA A 46 2.18 -13.08 6.85
C ALA A 46 2.84 -11.76 6.48
N THR A 47 4.17 -11.65 6.60
CA THR A 47 4.93 -10.48 6.14
C THR A 47 4.78 -10.26 4.64
N GLY A 48 4.81 -11.33 3.82
CA GLY A 48 4.59 -11.21 2.38
C GLY A 48 3.18 -10.72 2.01
N ARG A 49 2.15 -11.07 2.80
CA ARG A 49 0.79 -10.53 2.64
C ARG A 49 0.70 -9.09 3.11
N LEU A 50 1.39 -8.74 4.20
CA LEU A 50 1.48 -7.37 4.69
C LEU A 50 2.16 -6.44 3.67
N GLU A 51 3.18 -6.92 2.95
CA GLU A 51 3.78 -6.17 1.84
C GLU A 51 2.76 -5.87 0.72
N LYS A 52 1.91 -6.84 0.36
CA LYS A 52 0.82 -6.61 -0.60
C LYS A 52 -0.21 -5.62 -0.09
N PHE A 53 -0.56 -5.71 1.20
CA PHE A 53 -1.43 -4.73 1.84
C PHE A 53 -0.88 -3.31 1.66
N TYR A 54 0.41 -3.08 1.91
CA TYR A 54 1.02 -1.76 1.67
C TYR A 54 0.95 -1.34 0.20
N GLN A 55 1.18 -2.25 -0.75
CA GLN A 55 1.05 -1.96 -2.19
C GLN A 55 -0.38 -1.58 -2.59
N GLU A 56 -1.39 -2.06 -1.86
CA GLU A 56 -2.79 -1.72 -2.10
C GLU A 56 -3.18 -0.39 -1.43
N VAL A 57 -2.82 -0.20 -0.15
CA VAL A 57 -3.32 0.93 0.64
C VAL A 57 -2.43 2.17 0.67
N CYS A 58 -1.14 2.06 0.34
CA CYS A 58 -0.19 3.18 0.37
C CYS A 58 0.11 3.70 -1.04
N LEU A 59 -0.20 4.97 -1.29
CA LEU A 59 -0.03 5.60 -2.61
C LEU A 59 1.41 5.49 -3.14
N LEU A 60 2.42 5.68 -2.30
CA LEU A 60 3.82 5.62 -2.72
C LEU A 60 4.27 4.22 -3.13
N GLU A 61 3.66 3.19 -2.56
CA GLU A 61 3.99 1.78 -2.81
C GLU A 61 3.23 1.21 -4.02
N GLN A 62 2.19 1.90 -4.48
CA GLN A 62 1.41 1.49 -5.63
C GLN A 62 2.23 1.55 -6.93
N THR A 63 2.02 0.54 -7.77
CA THR A 63 2.43 0.57 -9.18
C THR A 63 1.74 1.73 -9.90
N PHE A 64 2.48 2.44 -10.75
CA PHE A 64 1.94 3.56 -11.49
C PHE A 64 1.01 3.08 -12.62
N ILE A 65 -0.24 3.54 -12.65
CA ILE A 65 -1.24 3.05 -13.62
C ILE A 65 -0.89 3.32 -15.09
N LYS A 66 -0.03 4.30 -15.37
CA LYS A 66 0.39 4.61 -16.75
C LYS A 66 1.63 3.84 -17.18
N ASP A 67 2.33 3.22 -16.24
CA ASP A 67 3.61 2.57 -16.46
C ASP A 67 3.85 1.58 -15.32
N SER A 68 3.52 0.33 -15.59
CA SER A 68 3.62 -0.74 -14.60
C SER A 68 5.06 -1.15 -14.26
N GLY A 69 6.07 -0.56 -14.91
CA GLY A 69 7.47 -0.82 -14.65
C GLY A 69 8.00 -0.14 -13.38
N ARG A 70 7.22 0.74 -12.76
CA ARG A 70 7.66 1.53 -11.60
C ARG A 70 6.53 1.85 -10.62
N THR A 71 6.90 2.16 -9.39
CA THR A 71 5.98 2.66 -8.36
C THR A 71 5.82 4.18 -8.44
N ILE A 72 4.84 4.72 -7.71
CA ILE A 72 4.71 6.18 -7.54
C ILE A 72 5.92 6.76 -6.81
N LYS A 73 6.51 6.03 -5.86
CA LYS A 73 7.74 6.45 -5.18
C LYS A 73 8.90 6.60 -6.18
N ASP A 74 9.10 5.62 -7.05
CA ASP A 74 10.14 5.66 -8.08
C ASP A 74 9.94 6.84 -9.03
N LEU A 75 8.70 7.07 -9.47
CA LEU A 75 8.33 8.22 -10.30
C LEU A 75 8.69 9.56 -9.64
N ILE A 76 8.39 9.72 -8.34
CA ILE A 76 8.71 10.94 -7.60
C ILE A 76 10.22 11.14 -7.48
N LEU A 77 10.97 10.07 -7.23
CA LEU A 77 12.44 10.11 -7.14
C LEU A 77 13.07 10.51 -8.48
N GLU A 78 12.61 9.92 -9.58
CA GLU A 78 13.05 10.25 -10.94
C GLU A 78 12.78 11.73 -11.27
N LEU A 79 11.58 12.22 -10.98
CA LEU A 79 11.21 13.61 -11.23
C LEU A 79 12.00 14.57 -10.33
N THR A 80 12.25 14.21 -9.07
CA THR A 80 13.10 14.99 -8.16
C THR A 80 14.51 15.10 -8.70
N ALA A 81 15.10 13.99 -9.17
CA ALA A 81 16.43 13.98 -9.79
C ALA A 81 16.49 14.81 -11.08
N LYS A 82 15.45 14.74 -11.91
CA LYS A 82 15.38 15.48 -13.17
C LYS A 82 15.19 16.99 -13.00
N THR A 83 14.44 17.40 -11.98
CA THR A 83 14.11 18.81 -11.73
C THR A 83 15.11 19.49 -10.79
N GLY A 84 15.82 18.72 -9.96
CA GLY A 84 16.68 19.24 -8.90
C GLY A 84 15.89 19.74 -7.67
N GLU A 85 14.57 19.60 -7.67
CA GLU A 85 13.69 20.05 -6.60
C GLU A 85 13.00 18.87 -5.92
N LYS A 86 12.89 18.94 -4.59
CA LYS A 86 12.24 17.88 -3.80
C LYS A 86 10.73 17.89 -4.05
N ILE A 87 10.23 16.86 -4.72
CA ILE A 87 8.78 16.65 -4.93
C ILE A 87 8.22 15.78 -3.80
N THR A 88 7.11 16.20 -3.20
CA THR A 88 6.41 15.42 -2.15
C THR A 88 4.90 15.51 -2.32
N ILE A 89 4.20 14.44 -1.93
CA ILE A 89 2.74 14.43 -1.86
C ILE A 89 2.34 14.73 -0.41
N ARG A 90 1.73 15.89 -0.17
CA ARG A 90 1.35 16.32 1.19
C ARG A 90 0.04 15.72 1.67
N ARG A 91 -0.97 15.65 0.79
CA ARG A 91 -2.33 15.16 1.08
C ARG A 91 -3.07 14.85 -0.20
N PHE A 92 -4.01 13.92 -0.12
CA PHE A 92 -5.03 13.72 -1.15
C PHE A 92 -6.40 13.52 -0.53
N ARG A 93 -7.44 13.73 -1.33
CA ARG A 93 -8.80 13.26 -1.03
C ARG A 93 -9.37 12.61 -2.28
N ARG A 94 -10.01 11.46 -2.09
CA ARG A 94 -10.79 10.77 -3.13
C ARG A 94 -12.25 10.86 -2.73
N PHE A 95 -13.09 11.30 -3.66
CA PHE A 95 -14.54 11.27 -3.52
C PHE A 95 -15.08 10.22 -4.49
N HIS A 96 -15.99 9.37 -4.01
CA HIS A 96 -16.67 8.37 -4.82
C HIS A 96 -18.16 8.44 -4.48
N LEU A 97 -19.02 8.57 -5.50
CA LEU A 97 -20.46 8.66 -5.31
C LEU A 97 -21.04 7.25 -5.18
N GLY A 98 -21.53 6.88 -3.99
CA GLY A 98 -22.31 5.65 -3.79
C GLY A 98 -21.69 4.53 -2.95
N GLU A 99 -20.79 4.78 -2.00
CA GLU A 99 -20.22 3.71 -1.15
C GLU A 99 -20.93 3.47 0.21
N ASN A 100 -22.03 4.16 0.53
CA ASN A 100 -22.87 3.92 1.72
C ASN A 100 -24.38 3.96 1.37
N GLY A 101 -24.79 3.12 0.43
CA GLY A 101 -26.19 2.99 0.01
C GLY A 101 -26.66 1.53 0.03
N SER A 102 -26.41 0.83 1.13
CA SER A 102 -27.01 -0.47 1.51
C SER A 102 -26.96 -0.63 3.02
#